data_AF-A0A7M3MLB8-F1
#
_entry.id   AF-A0A7M3MLB8-F1
#
_cell.length_a   1.000
_cell.length_b   1.000
_cell.length_c   1.000
_cell.angle_alpha   90.00
_cell.angle_beta   90.00
_cell.angle_gamma   90.00
#
_symmetry.space_group_name_H-M   'P 1'
#
loop_
_entity.id
_entity.type
_entity.pdbx_description
1 polymer ?
#
loop_
_entity_poly.entity_id
_entity_poly.type
_entity_poly.pdbx_seq_one_letter_code
_entity_poly.pdbx_strand_id
1 'polypeptide(L)'
;MSPRWAPVPRVPRLLKLLGRAIGLPVTTVRAYWAQEARSIRTGSQALALGLGATLVAGIVLASSEERLEGVPGLLALIPAAIGMRGAIFGALGSRLATGILTGEFDRDLSRTSYLGRQVEASTVLSLASALQAGAIAWAVSAALGLTTVPLLQLVAISLIGAVLSSIVLFVVVITMARRSQAVGFNLDDAGAPIITATGDLVTLPALLLATLVLEVPWLANTTGAVGLVAGVVAVIVGLRTEDPLIRRVVRESLIVLTIAVTVDVLAGVVVEARAEEQFSAAALLVLIPPFIANCGSLGGMLSSRLASKLHVGQLDPRLLPGKLAILDFSLTTLLAALAFTGVAAAGWLAAVVVPGVAPLSLPVTLGVVLLAGLFALPILALTAYVAATVSFRFGFDPDNHGIPIVTATMDLTGVLCLLAAVTLLAI
;
A
#
# COMPACT_ATOMS: atom_id res chain seq x y z
N MET A 1 -48.75 24.08 -18.60
CA MET A 1 -47.86 24.38 -17.47
C MET A 1 -46.54 23.63 -17.70
N SER A 2 -45.48 24.34 -18.05
CA SER A 2 -44.14 23.75 -18.23
C SER A 2 -43.44 23.60 -16.87
N PRO A 3 -42.72 22.49 -16.60
CA PRO A 3 -41.99 22.35 -15.36
C PRO A 3 -40.77 23.29 -15.38
N ARG A 4 -40.77 24.27 -14.47
CA ARG A 4 -39.63 25.16 -14.22
C ARG A 4 -38.51 24.33 -13.60
N TRP A 5 -37.44 24.09 -14.36
CA TRP A 5 -36.21 23.52 -13.86
C TRP A 5 -35.61 24.49 -12.84
N ALA A 6 -35.36 24.00 -11.61
CA ALA A 6 -34.61 24.76 -10.61
C ALA A 6 -33.22 25.11 -11.19
N PRO A 7 -32.70 26.34 -10.95
CA PRO A 7 -31.41 26.74 -11.49
C PRO A 7 -30.30 25.86 -10.91
N VAL A 8 -29.54 25.24 -11.82
CA VAL A 8 -28.36 24.44 -11.48
C VAL A 8 -27.42 25.31 -10.62
N PRO A 9 -27.02 24.88 -9.41
CA PRO A 9 -26.18 25.69 -8.54
C PRO A 9 -24.85 26.02 -9.22
N ARG A 10 -24.40 27.28 -9.06
CA ARG A 10 -23.21 27.83 -9.71
C ARG A 10 -21.98 26.99 -9.36
N VAL A 11 -21.29 26.54 -10.40
CA VAL A 11 -20.09 25.70 -10.31
C VAL A 11 -18.95 26.47 -9.61
N PRO A 12 -18.33 25.93 -8.53
CA PRO A 12 -17.15 26.51 -7.90
C PRO A 12 -15.99 26.68 -8.89
N ARG A 13 -15.20 27.76 -8.78
CA ARG A 13 -14.11 28.06 -9.74
C ARG A 13 -13.04 26.95 -9.82
N LEU A 14 -12.77 26.26 -8.71
CA LEU A 14 -11.85 25.11 -8.63
C LEU A 14 -12.24 23.95 -9.57
N LEU A 15 -13.54 23.65 -9.66
CA LEU A 15 -14.04 22.58 -10.53
C LEU A 15 -13.92 22.93 -12.02
N LYS A 16 -13.97 24.23 -12.38
CA LYS A 16 -13.74 24.68 -13.76
C LYS A 16 -12.27 24.58 -14.19
N LEU A 17 -11.34 24.77 -13.26
CA LEU A 17 -9.90 24.59 -13.49
C LEU A 17 -9.56 23.11 -13.69
N LEU A 18 -10.10 22.23 -12.83
CA LEU A 18 -9.96 20.78 -12.97
C LEU A 18 -10.50 20.26 -14.31
N GLY A 19 -11.70 20.66 -14.73
CA GLY A 19 -12.25 20.24 -16.02
C GLY A 19 -11.42 20.69 -17.24
N ARG A 20 -10.79 21.87 -17.18
CA ARG A 20 -9.90 22.35 -18.24
C ARG A 20 -8.56 21.60 -18.28
N ALA A 21 -8.00 21.25 -17.12
CA ALA A 21 -6.76 20.48 -17.04
C ALA A 21 -6.94 19.02 -17.52
N ILE A 22 -8.15 18.48 -17.38
CA ILE A 22 -8.49 17.07 -17.65
C ILE A 22 -9.05 16.85 -19.08
N GLY A 23 -9.36 17.92 -19.81
CA GLY A 23 -9.93 17.83 -21.16
C GLY A 23 -11.38 17.30 -21.21
N LEU A 24 -12.08 17.26 -20.06
CA LEU A 24 -13.47 16.80 -19.94
C LEU A 24 -14.39 17.92 -19.43
N PRO A 25 -15.66 17.97 -19.90
CA PRO A 25 -16.63 18.91 -19.36
C PRO A 25 -16.80 18.70 -17.84
N VAL A 26 -16.81 19.80 -17.08
CA VAL A 26 -17.01 19.77 -15.62
C VAL A 26 -18.31 19.08 -15.23
N THR A 27 -19.33 19.18 -16.08
CA THR A 27 -20.62 18.50 -15.92
C THR A 27 -20.48 16.99 -15.93
N THR A 28 -19.63 16.44 -16.81
CA THR A 28 -19.33 15.00 -16.88
C THR A 28 -18.61 14.52 -15.62
N VAL A 29 -17.59 15.25 -15.17
CA VAL A 29 -16.86 14.93 -13.94
C VAL A 29 -17.79 14.94 -12.72
N ARG A 30 -18.63 15.98 -12.61
CA ARG A 30 -19.59 16.09 -11.51
C ARG A 30 -20.65 14.98 -11.54
N ALA A 31 -21.14 14.62 -12.73
CA ALA A 31 -22.10 13.52 -12.87
C ALA A 31 -21.47 12.19 -12.46
N TYR A 32 -20.22 11.94 -12.86
CA TYR A 32 -19.48 10.76 -12.45
C TYR A 32 -19.27 10.70 -10.94
N TRP A 33 -18.86 11.80 -10.31
CA TRP A 33 -18.72 11.85 -8.85
C TRP A 33 -20.04 11.65 -8.12
N ALA A 34 -21.15 12.12 -8.67
CA ALA A 34 -22.47 11.88 -8.10
C ALA A 34 -22.87 10.40 -8.18
N GLN A 35 -22.51 9.71 -9.28
CA GLN A 35 -22.69 8.26 -9.42
C GLN A 35 -21.81 7.48 -8.43
N GLU A 36 -20.57 7.93 -8.24
CA GLU A 36 -19.58 7.33 -7.33
C GLU A 36 -19.68 7.87 -5.89
N ALA A 37 -20.78 8.50 -5.49
CA ALA A 37 -20.90 9.13 -4.17
C ALA A 37 -20.73 8.11 -3.02
N ARG A 38 -21.18 6.86 -3.21
CA ARG A 38 -20.96 5.77 -2.26
C ARG A 38 -19.48 5.43 -2.16
N SER A 39 -18.81 5.27 -3.30
CA SER A 39 -17.38 5.00 -3.45
C SER A 39 -16.53 6.08 -2.76
N ILE A 40 -16.86 7.36 -2.99
CA ILE A 40 -16.18 8.51 -2.37
C ILE A 40 -16.35 8.47 -0.84
N ARG A 41 -17.54 8.16 -0.35
CA ARG A 41 -17.79 8.07 1.10
C ARG A 41 -17.01 6.91 1.71
N THR A 42 -17.11 5.72 1.12
CA THR A 42 -16.44 4.52 1.62
C THR A 42 -14.93 4.67 1.57
N GLY A 43 -14.37 5.18 0.47
CA GLY A 43 -12.93 5.41 0.32
C GLY A 43 -12.40 6.50 1.25
N SER A 44 -13.12 7.62 1.41
CA SER A 44 -12.70 8.66 2.37
C SER A 44 -12.74 8.18 3.82
N GLN A 45 -13.73 7.36 4.19
CA GLN A 45 -13.78 6.71 5.51
C GLN A 45 -12.63 5.72 5.70
N ALA A 46 -12.33 4.90 4.68
CA ALA A 46 -11.24 3.93 4.72
C ALA A 46 -9.87 4.62 4.86
N LEU A 47 -9.63 5.69 4.10
CA LEU A 47 -8.41 6.52 4.20
C LEU A 47 -8.29 7.20 5.57
N ALA A 48 -9.38 7.75 6.12
CA ALA A 48 -9.37 8.36 7.44
C ALA A 48 -9.08 7.34 8.57
N LEU A 49 -9.64 6.13 8.47
CA LEU A 49 -9.31 5.02 9.37
C LEU A 49 -7.83 4.62 9.23
N GLY A 50 -7.33 4.55 7.99
CA GLY A 50 -5.93 4.21 7.74
C GLY A 50 -4.95 5.23 8.29
N LEU A 51 -5.27 6.51 8.18
CA LEU A 51 -4.50 7.58 8.81
C LEU A 51 -4.38 7.35 10.34
N GLY A 52 -5.47 7.02 11.02
CA GLY A 52 -5.43 6.69 12.45
C GLY A 52 -4.51 5.51 12.75
N ALA A 53 -4.60 4.43 11.98
CA ALA A 53 -3.78 3.23 12.16
C ALA A 53 -2.28 3.51 11.93
N THR A 54 -1.94 4.28 10.89
CA THR A 54 -0.54 4.64 10.57
C THR A 54 0.09 5.51 11.66
N LEU A 55 -0.68 6.41 12.27
CA LEU A 55 -0.19 7.20 13.42
C LEU A 55 0.07 6.30 14.64
N VAL A 56 -0.82 5.34 14.92
CA VAL A 56 -0.61 4.37 16.00
C VAL A 56 0.64 3.54 15.71
N ALA A 57 0.82 3.03 14.48
CA ALA A 57 2.01 2.28 14.09
C ALA A 57 3.29 3.12 14.26
N GLY A 58 3.26 4.39 13.87
CA GLY A 58 4.38 5.33 14.07
C GLY A 58 4.70 5.58 15.55
N ILE A 59 3.68 5.68 16.41
CA ILE A 59 3.88 5.80 17.87
C ILE A 59 4.52 4.52 18.43
N VAL A 60 4.07 3.34 18.02
CA VAL A 60 4.66 2.07 18.48
C VAL A 60 6.12 1.92 18.00
N LEU A 61 6.42 2.38 16.78
CA LEU A 61 7.78 2.43 16.26
C LEU A 61 8.66 3.33 17.14
N ALA A 62 8.21 4.57 17.40
CA ALA A 62 8.94 5.52 18.24
C ALA A 62 9.12 5.03 19.69
N SER A 63 8.11 4.37 20.27
CA SER A 63 8.22 3.85 21.64
C SER A 63 9.14 2.63 21.77
N SER A 64 9.55 2.03 20.65
CA SER A 64 10.32 0.79 20.62
C SER A 64 11.79 1.01 20.20
N GLU A 65 12.24 2.27 20.16
CA GLU A 65 13.57 2.68 19.68
C GLU A 65 14.72 1.88 20.32
N GLU A 66 14.75 1.78 21.65
CA GLU A 66 15.78 1.01 22.39
C GLU A 66 15.88 -0.46 21.93
N ARG A 67 14.74 -1.07 21.60
CA ARG A 67 14.68 -2.46 21.13
C ARG A 67 15.10 -2.60 19.67
N LEU A 68 14.87 -1.58 18.85
CA LEU A 68 15.29 -1.53 17.46
C LEU A 68 16.80 -1.33 17.33
N GLU A 69 17.37 -0.45 18.15
CA GLU A 69 18.82 -0.25 18.26
C GLU A 69 19.53 -1.53 18.72
N GLY A 70 18.90 -2.31 19.60
CA GLY A 70 19.41 -3.59 20.09
C GLY A 70 19.49 -4.71 19.03
N VAL A 71 18.88 -4.54 17.85
CA VAL A 71 18.88 -5.56 16.77
C VAL A 71 19.38 -4.94 15.45
N PRO A 72 20.71 -4.94 15.21
CA PRO A 72 21.28 -4.39 14.00
C PRO A 72 20.72 -5.02 12.72
N GLY A 73 20.31 -4.20 11.77
CA GLY A 73 19.67 -4.61 10.51
C GLY A 73 18.15 -4.72 10.54
N LEU A 74 17.50 -4.58 11.70
CA LEU A 74 16.04 -4.60 11.79
C LEU A 74 15.37 -3.35 11.18
N LEU A 75 16.01 -2.19 11.28
CA LEU A 75 15.52 -0.93 10.69
C LEU A 75 15.40 -1.02 9.17
N ALA A 76 16.38 -1.63 8.48
CA ALA A 76 16.32 -1.86 7.04
C ALA A 76 15.22 -2.86 6.64
N LEU A 77 14.82 -3.76 7.55
CA LEU A 77 13.76 -4.75 7.30
C LEU A 77 12.36 -4.16 7.46
N ILE A 78 12.15 -3.20 8.38
CA ILE A 78 10.81 -2.70 8.75
C ILE A 78 10.03 -2.13 7.55
N PRO A 79 10.57 -1.19 6.75
CA PRO A 79 9.84 -0.62 5.61
C PRO A 79 9.42 -1.71 4.60
N ALA A 80 10.35 -2.58 4.23
CA ALA A 80 10.07 -3.70 3.33
C ALA A 80 9.05 -4.67 3.94
N ALA A 81 9.14 -4.95 5.24
CA ALA A 81 8.21 -5.84 5.89
C ALA A 81 6.80 -5.27 5.95
N ILE A 82 6.64 -3.95 6.15
CA ILE A 82 5.34 -3.27 6.15
C ILE A 82 4.78 -3.19 4.73
N GLY A 83 5.56 -2.65 3.77
CA GLY A 83 5.15 -2.47 2.38
C GLY A 83 4.72 -3.79 1.72
N MET A 84 5.41 -4.88 2.03
CA MET A 84 5.07 -6.21 1.53
C MET A 84 3.69 -6.73 1.95
N ARG A 85 3.17 -6.32 3.12
CA ARG A 85 1.82 -6.71 3.53
C ARG A 85 0.77 -5.97 2.72
N GLY A 86 0.97 -4.67 2.51
CA GLY A 86 0.15 -3.87 1.59
C GLY A 86 0.15 -4.45 0.18
N ALA A 87 1.32 -4.82 -0.35
CA ALA A 87 1.46 -5.39 -1.69
C ALA A 87 0.73 -6.75 -1.84
N ILE A 88 0.98 -7.71 -0.93
CA ILE A 88 0.41 -9.06 -1.04
C ILE A 88 -1.09 -9.06 -0.77
N PHE A 89 -1.49 -8.49 0.37
CA PHE A 89 -2.88 -8.55 0.79
C PHE A 89 -3.73 -7.55 0.01
N GLY A 90 -3.14 -6.43 -0.43
CA GLY A 90 -3.79 -5.51 -1.36
C GLY A 90 -4.08 -6.19 -2.70
N ALA A 91 -3.10 -6.87 -3.30
CA ALA A 91 -3.30 -7.67 -4.50
C ALA A 91 -4.35 -8.79 -4.30
N LEU A 92 -4.32 -9.47 -3.14
CA LEU A 92 -5.39 -10.42 -2.78
C LEU A 92 -6.76 -9.73 -2.75
N GLY A 93 -6.87 -8.56 -2.11
CA GLY A 93 -8.09 -7.77 -2.07
C GLY A 93 -8.58 -7.39 -3.47
N SER A 94 -7.68 -6.99 -4.36
CA SER A 94 -7.94 -6.68 -5.78
C SER A 94 -8.50 -7.91 -6.51
N ARG A 95 -7.83 -9.06 -6.40
CA ARG A 95 -8.30 -10.32 -6.99
C ARG A 95 -9.68 -10.71 -6.48
N LEU A 96 -9.93 -10.59 -5.17
CA LEU A 96 -11.25 -10.87 -4.61
C LEU A 96 -12.31 -9.86 -5.08
N ALA A 97 -11.95 -8.59 -5.26
CA ALA A 97 -12.85 -7.56 -5.79
C ALA A 97 -13.23 -7.87 -7.24
N THR A 98 -12.25 -8.15 -8.10
CA THR A 98 -12.45 -8.62 -9.48
C THR A 98 -13.28 -9.91 -9.49
N GLY A 99 -12.99 -10.87 -8.62
CA GLY A 99 -13.74 -12.13 -8.50
C GLY A 99 -15.21 -11.92 -8.11
N ILE A 100 -15.51 -10.95 -7.25
CA ILE A 100 -16.90 -10.58 -6.90
C ILE A 100 -17.61 -9.96 -8.12
N LEU A 101 -16.92 -9.08 -8.86
CA LEU A 101 -17.47 -8.39 -10.03
C LEU A 101 -17.70 -9.33 -11.23
N THR A 102 -16.82 -10.31 -11.42
CA THR A 102 -16.89 -11.31 -12.50
C THR A 102 -17.79 -12.49 -12.16
N GLY A 103 -18.19 -12.64 -10.89
CA GLY A 103 -19.06 -13.72 -10.41
C GLY A 103 -18.33 -15.02 -10.08
N GLU A 104 -16.99 -15.01 -10.02
CA GLU A 104 -16.17 -16.16 -9.63
C GLU A 104 -16.09 -16.37 -8.12
N PHE A 105 -16.35 -15.32 -7.32
CA PHE A 105 -16.19 -15.36 -5.87
C PHE A 105 -17.22 -16.24 -5.16
N ASP A 106 -16.71 -17.19 -4.37
CA ASP A 106 -17.46 -18.05 -3.47
C ASP A 106 -17.16 -17.75 -2.00
N ARG A 107 -18.12 -18.08 -1.12
CA ARG A 107 -17.97 -17.85 0.33
C ARG A 107 -17.21 -18.96 1.03
N ASP A 108 -17.14 -20.13 0.41
CA ASP A 108 -16.54 -21.33 0.99
C ASP A 108 -15.03 -21.21 1.05
N LEU A 109 -14.45 -21.71 2.14
CA LEU A 109 -12.99 -21.76 2.33
C LEU A 109 -12.52 -23.20 2.10
N SER A 110 -12.77 -23.74 0.91
CA SER A 110 -12.33 -25.08 0.50
C SER A 110 -11.17 -24.97 -0.47
N ARG A 111 -10.32 -26.00 -0.59
CA ARG A 111 -9.19 -25.96 -1.53
C ARG A 111 -9.61 -25.82 -2.99
N THR A 112 -10.84 -26.19 -3.32
CA THR A 112 -11.41 -26.08 -4.67
C THR A 112 -12.08 -24.74 -4.91
N SER A 113 -12.40 -23.98 -3.86
CA SER A 113 -13.08 -22.69 -3.95
C SER A 113 -12.16 -21.62 -4.52
N TYR A 114 -12.73 -20.60 -5.17
CA TYR A 114 -11.97 -19.46 -5.66
C TYR A 114 -11.24 -18.78 -4.49
N LEU A 115 -11.95 -18.53 -3.39
CA LEU A 115 -11.38 -17.93 -2.19
C LEU A 115 -10.24 -18.77 -1.61
N GLY A 116 -10.39 -20.09 -1.52
CA GLY A 116 -9.37 -20.98 -0.95
C GLY A 116 -8.08 -20.99 -1.76
N ARG A 117 -8.17 -21.04 -3.09
CA ARG A 117 -6.99 -20.94 -3.97
C ARG A 117 -6.27 -19.61 -3.84
N GLN A 118 -7.03 -18.52 -3.71
CA GLN A 118 -6.45 -17.18 -3.50
C GLN A 118 -5.74 -17.08 -2.15
N VAL A 119 -6.30 -17.68 -1.10
CA VAL A 119 -5.65 -17.78 0.22
C VAL A 119 -4.39 -18.64 0.16
N GLU A 120 -4.42 -19.77 -0.55
CA GLU A 120 -3.25 -20.64 -0.72
C GLU A 120 -2.11 -19.92 -1.46
N ALA A 121 -2.41 -19.27 -2.59
CA ALA A 121 -1.44 -18.51 -3.35
C ALA A 121 -0.84 -17.36 -2.52
N SER A 122 -1.66 -16.60 -1.79
CA SER A 122 -1.19 -15.53 -0.92
C SER A 122 -0.38 -16.03 0.28
N THR A 123 -0.65 -17.24 0.78
CA THR A 123 0.16 -17.86 1.84
C THR A 123 1.56 -18.18 1.35
N VAL A 124 1.67 -18.76 0.15
CA VAL A 124 2.97 -19.02 -0.50
C VAL A 124 3.72 -17.72 -0.73
N LEU A 125 3.05 -16.68 -1.26
CA LEU A 125 3.65 -15.37 -1.51
C LEU A 125 4.09 -14.67 -0.21
N SER A 126 3.33 -14.80 0.88
CA SER A 126 3.71 -14.25 2.18
C SER A 126 5.00 -14.87 2.71
N LEU A 127 5.10 -16.20 2.70
CA LEU A 127 6.33 -16.90 3.08
C LEU A 127 7.50 -16.53 2.17
N ALA A 128 7.28 -16.49 0.86
CA ALA A 128 8.31 -16.12 -0.11
C ALA A 128 8.83 -14.70 0.11
N SER A 129 7.93 -13.73 0.29
CA SER A 129 8.30 -12.34 0.54
C SER A 129 9.02 -12.14 1.87
N ALA A 130 8.71 -12.93 2.89
CA ALA A 130 9.40 -12.87 4.17
C ALA A 130 10.86 -13.34 4.05
N LEU A 131 11.09 -14.42 3.29
CA LEU A 131 12.44 -14.87 2.95
C LEU A 131 13.20 -13.81 2.15
N GLN A 132 12.56 -13.25 1.12
CA GLN A 132 13.15 -12.21 0.28
C GLN A 132 13.49 -10.96 1.10
N ALA A 133 12.57 -10.46 1.92
CA ALA A 133 12.79 -9.28 2.75
C ALA A 133 13.95 -9.48 3.74
N GLY A 134 14.00 -10.63 4.43
CA GLY A 134 15.10 -10.93 5.35
C GLY A 134 16.45 -11.05 4.64
N ALA A 135 16.50 -11.73 3.49
CA ALA A 135 17.73 -11.91 2.72
C ALA A 135 18.22 -10.61 2.06
N ILE A 136 17.31 -9.83 1.47
CA ILE A 136 17.63 -8.57 0.79
C ILE A 136 18.02 -7.51 1.81
N ALA A 137 17.30 -7.38 2.93
CA ALA A 137 17.69 -6.45 4.00
C ALA A 137 19.08 -6.78 4.53
N TRP A 138 19.37 -8.06 4.81
CA TRP A 138 20.71 -8.48 5.22
C TRP A 138 21.78 -8.14 4.17
N ALA A 139 21.52 -8.46 2.89
CA ALA A 139 22.46 -8.23 1.81
C ALA A 139 22.75 -6.73 1.59
N VAL A 140 21.72 -5.88 1.63
CA VAL A 140 21.87 -4.43 1.47
C VAL A 140 22.64 -3.84 2.65
N SER A 141 22.26 -4.18 3.88
CA SER A 141 22.97 -3.70 5.07
C SER A 141 24.44 -4.17 5.09
N ALA A 142 24.72 -5.41 4.70
CA ALA A 142 26.09 -5.90 4.55
C ALA A 142 26.88 -5.16 3.46
N ALA A 143 26.26 -4.87 2.31
CA ALA A 143 26.88 -4.13 1.21
C ALA A 143 27.20 -2.67 1.57
N LEU A 144 26.41 -2.07 2.45
CA LEU A 144 26.61 -0.71 2.96
C LEU A 144 27.57 -0.65 4.16
N GLY A 145 28.09 -1.79 4.62
CA GLY A 145 28.98 -1.85 5.79
C GLY A 145 28.27 -1.62 7.13
N LEU A 146 26.94 -1.74 7.17
CA LEU A 146 26.15 -1.61 8.39
C LEU A 146 26.27 -2.88 9.23
N THR A 147 26.23 -2.73 10.56
CA THR A 147 26.17 -3.87 11.47
C THR A 147 24.86 -4.61 11.29
N THR A 148 24.91 -5.94 11.19
CA THR A 148 23.71 -6.78 11.01
C THR A 148 23.79 -8.04 11.84
N VAL A 149 22.63 -8.50 12.30
CA VAL A 149 22.49 -9.87 12.81
C VAL A 149 22.75 -10.89 11.68
N PRO A 150 23.17 -12.12 12.01
CA PRO A 150 23.35 -13.18 11.02
C PRO A 150 22.10 -13.39 10.16
N LEU A 151 22.31 -13.71 8.88
CA LEU A 151 21.23 -13.90 7.88
C LEU A 151 20.08 -14.78 8.40
N LEU A 152 20.39 -15.93 9.01
CA LEU A 152 19.36 -16.86 9.49
C LEU A 152 18.49 -16.24 10.58
N GLN A 153 19.07 -15.39 11.44
CA GLN A 153 18.33 -14.73 12.51
C GLN A 153 17.40 -13.65 11.93
N LEU A 154 17.87 -12.86 10.97
CA LEU A 154 17.04 -11.85 10.31
C LEU A 154 15.88 -12.50 9.51
N VAL A 155 16.17 -13.62 8.83
CA VAL A 155 15.15 -14.43 8.15
C VAL A 155 14.15 -15.00 9.16
N ALA A 156 14.58 -15.47 10.33
CA ALA A 156 13.68 -15.95 11.38
C ALA A 156 12.73 -14.86 11.87
N ILE A 157 13.25 -13.65 12.14
CA ILE A 157 12.44 -12.50 12.57
C ILE A 157 11.42 -12.15 11.49
N SER A 158 11.86 -12.04 10.24
CA SER A 158 10.99 -11.72 9.10
C SER A 158 9.87 -12.76 8.93
N LEU A 159 10.19 -14.05 9.03
CA LEU A 159 9.21 -15.13 8.88
C LEU A 159 8.18 -15.15 10.00
N ILE A 160 8.62 -15.09 11.26
CA ILE A 160 7.69 -15.08 12.41
C ILE A 160 6.78 -13.85 12.32
N GLY A 161 7.37 -12.67 12.05
CA GLY A 161 6.62 -11.43 11.89
C GLY A 161 5.60 -11.51 10.75
N ALA A 162 5.99 -12.06 9.61
CA ALA A 162 5.10 -12.24 8.46
C ALA A 162 3.97 -13.24 8.74
N VAL A 163 4.24 -14.36 9.43
CA VAL A 163 3.20 -15.33 9.81
C VAL A 163 2.19 -14.69 10.75
N LEU A 164 2.66 -14.02 11.81
CA LEU A 164 1.79 -13.37 12.79
C LEU A 164 0.90 -12.29 12.16
N SER A 165 1.47 -11.42 11.32
CA SER A 165 0.70 -10.36 10.65
C SER A 165 -0.25 -10.91 9.58
N SER A 166 0.17 -11.93 8.84
CA SER A 166 -0.64 -12.56 7.79
C SER A 166 -1.93 -13.18 8.33
N ILE A 167 -1.89 -13.78 9.52
CA ILE A 167 -3.08 -14.36 10.15
C ILE A 167 -4.17 -13.29 10.31
N VAL A 168 -3.80 -12.12 10.83
CA VAL A 168 -4.75 -11.01 11.03
C VAL A 168 -5.24 -10.46 9.69
N LEU A 169 -4.32 -10.28 8.73
CA LEU A 169 -4.67 -9.74 7.41
C LEU A 169 -5.58 -10.67 6.61
N PHE A 170 -5.39 -11.99 6.69
CA PHE A 170 -6.32 -12.93 6.07
C PHE A 170 -7.73 -12.78 6.65
N VAL A 171 -7.87 -12.69 7.98
CA VAL A 171 -9.17 -12.48 8.62
C VAL A 171 -9.83 -11.19 8.11
N VAL A 172 -9.07 -10.09 8.04
CA VAL A 172 -9.60 -8.80 7.56
C VAL A 172 -10.02 -8.88 6.09
N VAL A 173 -9.15 -9.35 5.20
CA VAL A 173 -9.42 -9.40 3.75
C VAL A 173 -10.59 -10.33 3.44
N ILE A 174 -10.64 -11.52 4.03
CA ILE A 174 -11.74 -12.48 3.83
C ILE A 174 -13.06 -11.90 4.35
N THR A 175 -13.03 -11.25 5.51
CA THR A 175 -14.23 -10.62 6.08
C THR A 175 -14.71 -9.47 5.20
N MET A 176 -13.79 -8.64 4.69
CA MET A 176 -14.12 -7.56 3.77
C MET A 176 -14.73 -8.07 2.46
N ALA A 177 -14.15 -9.11 1.86
CA ALA A 177 -14.68 -9.70 0.63
C ALA A 177 -16.10 -10.27 0.83
N ARG A 178 -16.30 -11.06 1.91
CA ARG A 178 -17.63 -11.59 2.26
C ARG A 178 -18.65 -10.49 2.54
N ARG A 179 -18.25 -9.42 3.24
CA ARG A 179 -19.10 -8.26 3.53
C ARG A 179 -19.41 -7.44 2.28
N SER A 180 -18.44 -7.26 1.39
CA SER A 180 -18.61 -6.58 0.10
C SER A 180 -19.67 -7.30 -0.73
N GLN A 181 -19.59 -8.63 -0.85
CA GLN A 181 -20.61 -9.42 -1.54
C GLN A 181 -21.99 -9.36 -0.84
N ALA A 182 -22.04 -9.31 0.49
CA ALA A 182 -23.30 -9.31 1.23
C ALA A 182 -24.02 -7.95 1.26
N VAL A 183 -23.27 -6.85 1.34
CA VAL A 183 -23.80 -5.49 1.54
C VAL A 183 -23.71 -4.64 0.25
N GLY A 184 -22.95 -5.09 -0.75
CA GLY A 184 -22.82 -4.42 -2.04
C GLY A 184 -22.05 -3.09 -1.96
N PHE A 185 -21.07 -2.99 -1.06
CA PHE A 185 -20.05 -1.94 -1.16
C PHE A 185 -18.90 -2.45 -2.03
N ASN A 186 -18.30 -1.57 -2.81
CA ASN A 186 -17.21 -1.91 -3.71
C ASN A 186 -15.90 -2.10 -2.93
N LEU A 187 -15.29 -3.28 -3.06
CA LEU A 187 -14.04 -3.61 -2.38
C LEU A 187 -12.86 -2.82 -2.94
N ASP A 188 -12.89 -2.41 -4.22
CA ASP A 188 -11.83 -1.62 -4.85
C ASP A 188 -11.65 -0.24 -4.19
N ASP A 189 -12.71 0.31 -3.59
CA ASP A 189 -12.70 1.66 -3.00
C ASP A 189 -12.22 1.67 -1.54
N ALA A 190 -12.13 0.52 -0.89
CA ALA A 190 -11.86 0.42 0.55
C ALA A 190 -10.77 -0.59 0.91
N GLY A 191 -10.53 -1.57 0.04
CA GLY A 191 -9.61 -2.68 0.23
C GLY A 191 -8.22 -2.20 0.56
N ALA A 192 -7.58 -1.49 -0.38
CA ALA A 192 -6.21 -1.03 -0.20
C ALA A 192 -6.00 -0.20 1.08
N PRO A 193 -6.79 0.86 1.39
CA PRO A 193 -6.58 1.63 2.62
C PRO A 193 -6.73 0.80 3.90
N ILE A 194 -7.75 -0.06 4.01
CA ILE A 194 -7.98 -0.87 5.22
C ILE A 194 -6.90 -1.93 5.39
N ILE A 195 -6.46 -2.54 4.29
CA ILE A 195 -5.43 -3.58 4.29
C ILE A 195 -4.08 -3.00 4.69
N THR A 196 -3.67 -1.89 4.07
CA THR A 196 -2.44 -1.17 4.43
C THR A 196 -2.49 -0.75 5.89
N ALA A 197 -3.58 -0.11 6.33
CA ALA A 197 -3.77 0.31 7.71
C ALA A 197 -3.63 -0.84 8.73
N THR A 198 -4.25 -1.98 8.44
CA THR A 198 -4.16 -3.17 9.29
C THR A 198 -2.74 -3.74 9.26
N GLY A 199 -2.11 -3.76 8.08
CA GLY A 199 -0.75 -4.21 7.88
C GLY A 199 0.22 -3.41 8.74
N ASP A 200 0.16 -2.09 8.67
CA ASP A 200 1.02 -1.19 9.43
C ASP A 200 0.84 -1.38 10.94
N LEU A 201 -0.41 -1.47 11.40
CA LEU A 201 -0.75 -1.61 12.81
C LEU A 201 -0.26 -2.94 13.41
N VAL A 202 -0.28 -4.03 12.63
CA VAL A 202 0.03 -5.38 13.14
C VAL A 202 1.47 -5.80 12.86
N THR A 203 2.07 -5.35 11.76
CA THR A 203 3.38 -5.84 11.32
C THR A 203 4.49 -5.45 12.27
N LEU A 204 4.52 -4.19 12.73
CA LEU A 204 5.58 -3.75 13.63
C LEU A 204 5.54 -4.46 14.99
N PRO A 205 4.40 -4.54 15.70
CA PRO A 205 4.29 -5.39 16.89
C PRO A 205 4.68 -6.85 16.64
N ALA A 206 4.29 -7.42 15.49
CA ALA A 206 4.64 -8.78 15.13
C ALA A 206 6.16 -8.97 14.94
N LEU A 207 6.86 -8.01 14.32
CA LEU A 207 8.31 -8.01 14.20
C LEU A 207 8.99 -7.87 15.57
N LEU A 208 8.51 -6.97 16.43
CA LEU A 208 9.04 -6.79 17.77
C LEU A 208 8.87 -8.07 18.61
N LEU A 209 7.72 -8.74 18.52
CA LEU A 209 7.53 -10.06 19.14
C LEU A 209 8.47 -11.10 18.53
N ALA A 210 8.69 -11.07 17.21
CA ALA A 210 9.60 -11.97 16.54
C ALA A 210 11.06 -11.80 17.00
N THR A 211 11.48 -10.61 17.43
CA THR A 211 12.83 -10.41 18.00
C THR A 211 13.09 -11.23 19.28
N LEU A 212 12.05 -11.66 20.00
CA LEU A 212 12.19 -12.52 21.18
C LEU A 212 12.91 -13.84 20.87
N VAL A 213 12.85 -14.30 19.61
CA VAL A 213 13.57 -15.51 19.20
C VAL A 213 15.09 -15.38 19.37
N LEU A 214 15.61 -14.15 19.36
CA LEU A 214 17.04 -13.85 19.52
C LEU A 214 17.55 -14.10 20.94
N GLU A 215 16.68 -14.10 21.95
CA GLU A 215 17.06 -14.40 23.33
C GLU A 215 17.62 -15.82 23.49
N VAL A 216 17.30 -16.71 22.52
CA VAL A 216 17.77 -18.09 22.47
C VAL A 216 18.45 -18.33 21.12
N PRO A 217 19.78 -18.12 20.99
CA PRO A 217 20.47 -18.11 19.69
C PRO A 217 20.31 -19.38 18.85
N TRP A 218 20.26 -20.56 19.50
CA TRP A 218 20.04 -21.82 18.79
C TRP A 218 18.64 -21.87 18.17
N LEU A 219 17.62 -21.35 18.87
CA LEU A 219 16.24 -21.30 18.40
C LEU A 219 16.09 -20.35 17.21
N ALA A 220 16.75 -19.19 17.26
CA ALA A 220 16.77 -18.24 16.14
C ALA A 220 17.36 -18.88 14.88
N ASN A 221 18.51 -19.53 15.00
CA ASN A 221 19.19 -20.17 13.88
C ASN A 221 18.38 -21.35 13.32
N THR A 222 17.80 -22.19 14.18
CA THR A 222 16.96 -23.32 13.74
C THR A 222 15.68 -22.84 13.06
N THR A 223 15.04 -21.80 13.61
CA THR A 223 13.81 -21.25 13.02
C THR A 223 14.09 -20.61 11.67
N GLY A 224 15.21 -19.89 11.54
CA GLY A 224 15.68 -19.34 10.28
C GLY A 224 15.97 -20.42 9.24
N ALA A 225 16.69 -21.48 9.62
CA ALA A 225 17.03 -22.58 8.71
C ALA A 225 15.80 -23.39 8.27
N VAL A 226 14.95 -23.80 9.22
CA VAL A 226 13.70 -24.53 8.93
C VAL A 226 12.77 -23.65 8.09
N GLY A 227 12.66 -22.38 8.45
CA GLY A 227 11.86 -21.39 7.74
C GLY A 227 12.32 -21.15 6.31
N LEU A 228 13.64 -21.06 6.09
CA LEU A 228 14.24 -20.98 4.77
C LEU A 228 13.87 -22.19 3.92
N VAL A 229 14.08 -23.41 4.44
CA VAL A 229 13.72 -24.64 3.73
C VAL A 229 12.21 -24.68 3.44
N ALA A 230 11.37 -24.41 4.44
CA ALA A 230 9.92 -24.42 4.31
C ALA A 230 9.42 -23.40 3.27
N GLY A 231 9.94 -22.18 3.29
CA GLY A 231 9.55 -21.15 2.33
C GLY A 231 10.05 -21.45 0.90
N VAL A 232 11.26 -21.99 0.74
CA VAL A 232 11.76 -22.48 -0.56
C VAL A 232 10.87 -23.61 -1.08
N VAL A 233 10.53 -24.58 -0.24
CA VAL A 233 9.61 -25.67 -0.59
C VAL A 233 8.23 -25.12 -0.96
N ALA A 234 7.68 -24.18 -0.20
CA ALA A 234 6.39 -23.55 -0.50
C ALA A 234 6.39 -22.85 -1.86
N VAL A 235 7.47 -22.14 -2.19
CA VAL A 235 7.65 -21.51 -3.52
C VAL A 235 7.69 -22.57 -4.63
N ILE A 236 8.48 -23.63 -4.44
CA ILE A 236 8.59 -24.71 -5.44
C ILE A 236 7.21 -25.38 -5.64
N VAL A 237 6.50 -25.68 -4.57
CA VAL A 237 5.16 -26.27 -4.61
C VAL A 237 4.18 -25.32 -5.32
N GLY A 238 4.17 -24.03 -4.95
CA GLY A 238 3.30 -23.04 -5.59
C GLY A 238 3.59 -22.83 -7.08
N LEU A 239 4.85 -22.93 -7.51
CA LEU A 239 5.24 -22.83 -8.93
C LEU A 239 4.94 -24.11 -9.73
N ARG A 240 4.90 -25.27 -9.06
CA ARG A 240 4.68 -26.59 -9.70
C ARG A 240 3.27 -27.15 -9.53
N THR A 241 2.40 -26.44 -8.83
CA THR A 241 1.00 -26.87 -8.64
C THR A 241 0.29 -27.05 -9.99
N GLU A 242 -0.62 -28.03 -10.03
CA GLU A 242 -1.46 -28.30 -11.19
C GLU A 242 -2.58 -27.27 -11.34
N ASP A 243 -2.95 -26.57 -10.26
CA ASP A 243 -3.98 -25.53 -10.32
C ASP A 243 -3.44 -24.29 -11.07
N PRO A 244 -4.03 -23.95 -12.24
CA PRO A 244 -3.53 -22.87 -13.08
C PRO A 244 -3.66 -21.50 -12.42
N LEU A 245 -4.66 -21.29 -11.55
CA LEU A 245 -4.88 -20.02 -10.86
C LEU A 245 -3.78 -19.78 -9.84
N ILE A 246 -3.52 -20.76 -8.97
CA ILE A 246 -2.46 -20.67 -7.95
C ILE A 246 -1.11 -20.46 -8.63
N ARG A 247 -0.81 -21.29 -9.65
CA ARG A 247 0.46 -21.20 -10.38
C ARG A 247 0.64 -19.84 -11.05
N ARG A 248 -0.42 -19.27 -11.63
CA ARG A 248 -0.37 -17.95 -12.26
C ARG A 248 -0.08 -16.86 -11.23
N VAL A 249 -0.86 -16.82 -10.15
CA VAL A 249 -0.70 -15.83 -9.07
C VAL A 249 0.71 -15.91 -8.47
N VAL A 250 1.16 -17.10 -8.10
CA VAL A 250 2.50 -17.28 -7.51
C VAL A 250 3.59 -16.86 -8.49
N ARG A 251 3.55 -17.31 -9.75
CA ARG A 251 4.59 -16.99 -10.74
C ARG A 251 4.67 -15.51 -11.05
N GLU A 252 3.53 -14.87 -11.29
CA GLU A 252 3.46 -13.45 -11.65
C GLU A 252 3.86 -12.58 -10.45
N SER A 253 3.26 -12.81 -9.27
CA SER A 253 3.55 -11.99 -8.10
C SER A 253 4.97 -12.22 -7.57
N LEU A 254 5.57 -13.41 -7.62
CA LEU A 254 6.94 -13.59 -7.13
C LEU A 254 7.95 -12.66 -7.81
N ILE A 255 7.83 -12.45 -9.12
CA ILE A 255 8.71 -11.56 -9.88
C ILE A 255 8.50 -10.12 -9.42
N VAL A 256 7.24 -9.68 -9.38
CA VAL A 256 6.90 -8.30 -9.02
C VAL A 256 7.26 -8.00 -7.57
N LEU A 257 6.96 -8.91 -6.65
CA LEU A 257 7.27 -8.77 -5.22
C LEU A 257 8.78 -8.75 -4.97
N THR A 258 9.58 -9.52 -5.72
CA THR A 258 11.04 -9.45 -5.59
C THR A 258 11.57 -8.05 -5.93
N ILE A 259 11.03 -7.44 -6.98
CA ILE A 259 11.35 -6.06 -7.36
C ILE A 259 10.86 -5.09 -6.27
N ALA A 260 9.62 -5.27 -5.81
CA ALA A 260 9.02 -4.43 -4.76
C ALA A 260 9.86 -4.45 -3.47
N VAL A 261 10.17 -5.63 -2.92
CA VAL A 261 11.04 -5.76 -1.72
C VAL A 261 12.35 -5.01 -1.91
N THR A 262 12.97 -5.16 -3.08
CA THR A 262 14.25 -4.51 -3.36
C THR A 262 14.11 -2.98 -3.32
N VAL A 263 13.06 -2.44 -3.96
CA VAL A 263 12.76 -1.01 -3.96
C VAL A 263 12.42 -0.52 -2.56
N ASP A 264 11.65 -1.28 -1.77
CA ASP A 264 11.24 -0.89 -0.42
C ASP A 264 12.42 -0.88 0.56
N VAL A 265 13.34 -1.85 0.47
CA VAL A 265 14.59 -1.82 1.24
C VAL A 265 15.44 -0.60 0.86
N LEU A 266 15.57 -0.30 -0.44
CA LEU A 266 16.29 0.89 -0.91
C LEU A 266 15.61 2.19 -0.44
N ALA A 267 14.28 2.26 -0.48
CA ALA A 267 13.51 3.39 0.02
C ALA A 267 13.76 3.60 1.52
N GLY A 268 13.79 2.53 2.31
CA GLY A 268 14.15 2.56 3.73
C GLY A 268 15.53 3.16 3.97
N VAL A 269 16.54 2.70 3.21
CA VAL A 269 17.91 3.25 3.29
C VAL A 269 17.97 4.72 2.88
N VAL A 270 17.23 5.13 1.85
CA VAL A 270 17.17 6.54 1.41
C VAL A 270 16.54 7.42 2.50
N VAL A 271 15.49 6.94 3.16
CA VAL A 271 14.86 7.63 4.30
C VAL A 271 15.85 7.79 5.43
N GLU A 272 16.56 6.72 5.81
CA GLU A 272 17.58 6.74 6.86
C GLU A 272 18.71 7.73 6.56
N ALA A 273 19.28 7.67 5.35
CA ALA A 273 20.39 8.54 4.95
C ALA A 273 20.03 10.03 4.86
N ARG A 274 18.75 10.37 4.62
CA ARG A 274 18.27 11.76 4.49
C ARG A 274 17.59 12.29 5.74
N ALA A 275 17.22 11.41 6.68
CA ALA A 275 16.65 11.76 7.98
C ALA A 275 17.52 12.80 8.72
N GLU A 276 18.84 12.60 8.72
CA GLU A 276 19.76 13.45 9.48
C GLU A 276 20.13 14.77 8.77
N GLU A 277 20.22 14.77 7.43
CA GLU A 277 20.68 15.95 6.67
C GLU A 277 19.57 16.95 6.33
N GLN A 278 18.33 16.48 6.12
CA GLN A 278 17.27 17.27 5.48
C GLN A 278 16.02 17.44 6.34
N PHE A 279 15.83 16.60 7.37
CA PHE A 279 14.72 16.72 8.31
C PHE A 279 15.20 17.32 9.64
N SER A 280 15.68 18.56 9.59
CA SER A 280 16.06 19.35 10.76
C SER A 280 14.90 19.52 11.76
N ALA A 281 13.65 19.38 11.30
CA ALA A 281 12.46 19.35 12.12
C ALA A 281 11.95 17.91 12.32
N ALA A 282 12.02 17.41 13.55
CA ALA A 282 11.42 16.13 13.96
C ALA A 282 9.92 16.01 13.58
N ALA A 283 9.22 17.16 13.46
CA ALA A 283 7.83 17.22 13.00
C ALA A 283 7.63 16.69 11.57
N LEU A 284 8.65 16.73 10.71
CA LEU A 284 8.56 16.20 9.34
C LEU A 284 8.73 14.68 9.29
N LEU A 285 9.51 14.08 10.20
CA LEU A 285 9.66 12.62 10.31
C LEU A 285 8.33 11.94 10.66
N VAL A 286 7.50 12.61 11.50
CA VAL A 286 6.15 12.15 11.85
C VAL A 286 5.21 12.10 10.64
N LEU A 287 5.48 12.90 9.60
CA LEU A 287 4.64 12.96 8.40
C LEU A 287 4.97 11.88 7.36
N ILE A 288 6.19 11.32 7.38
CA ILE A 288 6.66 10.40 6.34
C ILE A 288 5.77 9.14 6.26
N PRO A 289 5.58 8.35 7.35
CA PRO A 289 4.75 7.15 7.28
C PRO A 289 3.30 7.38 6.83
N PRO A 290 2.52 8.31 7.43
CA PRO A 290 1.14 8.52 7.02
C PRO A 290 1.01 9.09 5.60
N PHE A 291 2.01 9.85 5.11
CA PHE A 291 2.02 10.34 3.75
C PHE A 291 2.24 9.22 2.73
N ILE A 292 3.26 8.39 2.94
CA ILE A 292 3.57 7.24 2.07
C ILE A 292 2.41 6.23 2.07
N ALA A 293 1.90 5.88 3.26
CA ALA A 293 0.79 4.94 3.38
C ALA A 293 -0.46 5.41 2.63
N ASN A 294 -0.77 6.72 2.64
CA ASN A 294 -1.85 7.27 1.85
C ASN A 294 -1.55 7.26 0.33
N CYS A 295 -0.31 7.52 -0.09
CA CYS A 295 0.09 7.39 -1.48
C CYS A 295 -0.13 5.96 -2.00
N GLY A 296 0.36 4.96 -1.26
CA GLY A 296 0.17 3.54 -1.57
C GLY A 296 -1.31 3.15 -1.57
N SER A 297 -2.10 3.63 -0.61
CA SER A 297 -3.53 3.34 -0.51
C SER A 297 -4.36 3.95 -1.66
N LEU A 298 -4.10 5.20 -2.02
CA LEU A 298 -4.74 5.89 -3.16
C LEU A 298 -4.38 5.22 -4.48
N GLY A 299 -3.09 4.92 -4.66
CA GLY A 299 -2.60 4.20 -5.82
C GLY A 299 -3.17 2.78 -5.92
N GLY A 300 -3.30 2.10 -4.78
CA GLY A 300 -3.91 0.77 -4.70
C GLY A 300 -5.39 0.76 -5.06
N MET A 301 -6.18 1.73 -4.57
CA MET A 301 -7.58 1.88 -4.99
C MET A 301 -7.69 2.13 -6.50
N LEU A 302 -6.88 3.04 -7.03
CA LEU A 302 -6.89 3.32 -8.47
C LEU A 302 -6.50 2.08 -9.28
N SER A 303 -5.44 1.38 -8.86
CA SER A 303 -4.99 0.14 -9.48
C SER A 303 -6.08 -0.93 -9.50
N SER A 304 -6.74 -1.17 -8.36
CA SER A 304 -7.83 -2.13 -8.21
C SER A 304 -8.99 -1.81 -9.15
N ARG A 305 -9.44 -0.54 -9.16
CA ARG A 305 -10.53 -0.09 -10.05
C ARG A 305 -10.18 -0.24 -11.53
N LEU A 306 -8.95 0.06 -11.92
CA LEU A 306 -8.49 -0.11 -13.31
C LEU A 306 -8.42 -1.59 -13.70
N ALA A 307 -7.90 -2.44 -12.83
CA ALA A 307 -7.81 -3.90 -13.04
C ALA A 307 -9.20 -4.53 -13.18
N SER A 308 -10.12 -4.25 -12.25
CA SER A 308 -11.52 -4.67 -12.33
C SER A 308 -12.17 -4.27 -13.66
N LYS A 309 -11.98 -3.02 -14.10
CA LYS A 309 -12.54 -2.51 -15.36
C LYS A 309 -11.95 -3.15 -16.62
N LEU A 310 -10.68 -3.54 -16.59
CA LEU A 310 -10.06 -4.31 -17.68
C LEU A 310 -10.67 -5.71 -17.77
N HIS A 311 -10.84 -6.39 -16.64
CA HIS A 311 -11.42 -7.74 -16.59
C HIS A 311 -12.87 -7.79 -17.07
N VAL A 312 -13.68 -6.78 -16.78
CA VAL A 312 -15.07 -6.71 -17.26
C VAL A 312 -15.22 -6.08 -18.65
N GLY A 313 -14.11 -5.75 -19.33
CA GLY A 313 -14.13 -5.17 -20.68
C GLY A 313 -14.66 -3.73 -20.77
N GLN A 314 -14.68 -3.00 -19.66
CA GLN A 314 -15.10 -1.58 -19.62
C GLN A 314 -13.95 -0.62 -19.98
N LEU A 315 -12.70 -1.07 -19.80
CA LEU A 315 -11.52 -0.32 -20.16
C LEU A 315 -10.74 -1.07 -21.24
N ASP A 316 -10.35 -0.37 -22.31
CA ASP A 316 -9.43 -0.92 -23.30
C ASP A 316 -7.97 -0.67 -22.88
N PRO A 317 -7.08 -1.65 -23.02
CA PRO A 317 -5.67 -1.50 -22.65
C PRO A 317 -4.89 -0.70 -23.72
N ARG A 318 -5.08 0.62 -23.73
CA ARG A 318 -4.46 1.57 -24.68
C ARG A 318 -3.26 2.28 -24.06
N LEU A 319 -2.34 2.77 -24.91
CA LEU A 319 -1.17 3.55 -24.47
C LEU A 319 -1.56 4.83 -23.70
N LEU A 320 -2.62 5.50 -24.14
CA LEU A 320 -3.11 6.72 -23.50
C LEU A 320 -4.42 6.45 -22.76
N PRO A 321 -4.62 7.04 -21.56
CA PRO A 321 -5.81 6.84 -20.77
C PRO A 321 -7.06 7.33 -21.51
N GLY A 322 -8.04 6.45 -21.64
CA GLY A 322 -9.36 6.79 -22.16
C GLY A 322 -10.18 7.63 -21.17
N LYS A 323 -11.37 8.06 -21.61
CA LYS A 323 -12.25 8.92 -20.79
C LYS A 323 -12.57 8.32 -19.42
N LEU A 324 -12.80 7.00 -19.34
CA LEU A 324 -13.14 6.34 -18.08
C LEU A 324 -11.97 6.32 -17.09
N ALA A 325 -10.75 6.03 -17.56
CA ALA A 325 -9.55 6.10 -16.73
C ALA A 325 -9.30 7.53 -16.23
N ILE A 326 -9.51 8.53 -17.10
CA ILE A 326 -9.42 9.94 -16.72
C ILE A 326 -10.45 10.31 -15.64
N LEU A 327 -11.66 9.77 -15.70
CA LEU A 327 -12.68 9.96 -14.66
C LEU A 327 -12.25 9.31 -13.33
N ASP A 328 -11.61 8.15 -13.36
CA ASP A 328 -11.03 7.53 -12.17
C ASP A 328 -9.87 8.32 -11.57
N PHE A 329 -9.03 8.91 -12.42
CA PHE A 329 -8.01 9.84 -11.97
C PHE A 329 -8.65 11.04 -11.27
N SER A 330 -9.72 11.60 -11.82
CA SER A 330 -10.42 12.73 -11.19
C SER A 330 -10.99 12.39 -9.80
N LEU A 331 -11.51 11.17 -9.63
CA LEU A 331 -12.00 10.66 -8.34
C LEU A 331 -10.83 10.47 -7.37
N THR A 332 -9.72 9.92 -7.85
CA THR A 332 -8.50 9.74 -7.05
C THR A 332 -7.93 11.10 -6.61
N THR A 333 -7.93 12.11 -7.47
CA THR A 333 -7.52 13.49 -7.12
C THR A 333 -8.40 14.07 -6.01
N LEU A 334 -9.71 13.85 -6.05
CA LEU A 334 -10.62 14.28 -4.98
C LEU A 334 -10.28 13.58 -3.65
N LEU A 335 -10.14 12.26 -3.68
CA LEU A 335 -9.79 11.48 -2.49
C LEU A 335 -8.41 11.87 -1.94
N ALA A 336 -7.43 12.13 -2.81
CA ALA A 336 -6.10 12.57 -2.45
C ALA A 336 -6.12 13.94 -1.75
N ALA A 337 -6.91 14.90 -2.26
CA ALA A 337 -7.07 16.20 -1.61
C ALA A 337 -7.62 16.05 -0.18
N LEU A 338 -8.60 15.16 0.01
CA LEU A 338 -9.16 14.88 1.34
C LEU A 338 -8.14 14.15 2.24
N ALA A 339 -7.49 13.12 1.72
CA ALA A 339 -6.52 12.30 2.44
C ALA A 339 -5.32 13.13 2.90
N PHE A 340 -4.68 13.87 2.01
CA PHE A 340 -3.51 14.69 2.32
C PHE A 340 -3.85 15.87 3.24
N THR A 341 -5.06 16.45 3.14
CA THR A 341 -5.53 17.41 4.14
C THR A 341 -5.65 16.75 5.53
N GLY A 342 -6.18 15.54 5.57
CA GLY A 342 -6.24 14.72 6.79
C GLY A 342 -4.85 14.43 7.36
N VAL A 343 -3.91 13.97 6.53
CA VAL A 343 -2.51 13.71 6.90
C VAL A 343 -1.86 14.94 7.52
N ALA A 344 -2.01 16.10 6.88
CA ALA A 344 -1.45 17.35 7.40
C ALA A 344 -2.03 17.71 8.77
N ALA A 345 -3.36 17.62 8.93
CA ALA A 345 -4.03 17.95 10.18
C ALA A 345 -3.64 16.98 11.31
N ALA A 346 -3.61 15.68 11.01
CA ALA A 346 -3.32 14.65 12.00
C ALA A 346 -1.83 14.60 12.35
N GLY A 347 -0.94 14.82 11.38
CA GLY A 347 0.50 14.94 11.63
C GLY A 347 0.86 16.19 12.41
N TRP A 348 0.21 17.33 12.13
CA TRP A 348 0.35 18.53 12.96
C TRP A 348 -0.11 18.27 14.40
N LEU A 349 -1.27 17.63 14.57
CA LEU A 349 -1.78 17.27 15.89
C LEU A 349 -0.86 16.30 16.63
N ALA A 350 -0.32 15.30 15.94
CA ALA A 350 0.66 14.37 16.49
C ALA A 350 1.93 15.11 16.95
N ALA A 351 2.47 16.03 16.15
CA ALA A 351 3.64 16.83 16.52
C ALA A 351 3.38 17.74 17.73
N VAL A 352 2.14 18.19 17.96
CA VAL A 352 1.78 18.98 19.16
C VAL A 352 1.70 18.10 20.41
N VAL A 353 1.26 16.85 20.27
CA VAL A 353 1.01 15.95 21.40
C VAL A 353 2.28 15.20 21.84
N VAL A 354 3.18 14.89 20.91
CA VAL A 354 4.41 14.13 21.18
C VAL A 354 5.43 15.02 21.90
N PRO A 355 5.86 14.69 23.13
CA PRO A 355 6.87 15.46 23.85
C PRO A 355 8.20 15.52 23.09
N GLY A 356 8.86 16.68 23.09
CA GLY A 356 10.16 16.86 22.44
C GLY A 356 10.13 17.15 20.93
N VAL A 357 8.96 17.10 20.30
CA VAL A 357 8.78 17.51 18.90
C VAL A 357 8.29 18.96 18.87
N ALA A 358 9.06 19.86 18.25
CA ALA A 358 8.60 21.23 17.99
C ALA A 358 7.68 21.22 16.75
N PRO A 359 6.36 21.51 16.90
CA PRO A 359 5.45 21.47 15.76
C PRO A 359 5.73 22.62 14.80
N LEU A 360 5.73 22.32 13.50
CA LEU A 360 5.61 23.33 12.45
C LEU A 360 4.25 24.03 12.56
N SER A 361 4.14 25.25 12.02
CA SER A 361 2.82 25.90 11.94
C SER A 361 1.87 25.07 11.07
N LEU A 362 0.57 25.05 11.43
CA LEU A 362 -0.43 24.31 10.67
C LEU A 362 -0.48 24.70 9.18
N PRO A 363 -0.39 25.99 8.78
CA PRO A 363 -0.35 26.38 7.37
C PRO A 363 0.87 25.83 6.64
N VAL A 364 2.03 25.80 7.30
CA VAL A 364 3.26 25.23 6.73
C VAL A 364 3.12 23.73 6.54
N THR A 365 2.61 23.02 7.55
CA THR A 365 2.37 21.57 7.48
C THR A 365 1.39 21.21 6.34
N LEU A 366 0.29 21.96 6.24
CA LEU A 366 -0.66 21.84 5.13
C LEU A 366 0.01 22.12 3.78
N GLY A 367 0.80 23.18 3.68
CA GLY A 367 1.51 23.55 2.47
C GLY A 367 2.44 22.44 1.98
N VAL A 368 3.28 21.90 2.87
CA VAL A 368 4.21 20.81 2.57
C VAL A 368 3.47 19.56 2.10
N VAL A 369 2.49 19.09 2.87
CA VAL A 369 1.81 17.82 2.58
C VAL A 369 0.94 17.92 1.31
N LEU A 370 0.26 19.03 1.08
CA LEU A 370 -0.53 19.22 -0.14
C LEU A 370 0.34 19.39 -1.38
N LEU A 371 1.50 20.08 -1.27
CA LEU A 371 2.45 20.22 -2.37
C LEU A 371 3.11 18.86 -2.70
N ALA A 372 3.51 18.10 -1.69
CA ALA A 372 4.02 16.75 -1.85
C ALA A 372 2.98 15.85 -2.53
N GLY A 373 1.72 15.92 -2.08
CA GLY A 373 0.60 15.20 -2.69
C GLY A 373 0.36 15.61 -4.15
N LEU A 374 0.53 16.88 -4.48
CA LEU A 374 0.44 17.38 -5.87
C LEU A 374 1.52 16.76 -6.77
N PHE A 375 2.74 16.54 -6.26
CA PHE A 375 3.80 15.84 -6.99
C PHE A 375 3.58 14.32 -7.07
N ALA A 376 3.05 13.71 -6.01
CA ALA A 376 2.81 12.28 -5.93
C ALA A 376 1.65 11.80 -6.83
N LEU A 377 0.59 12.60 -6.96
CA LEU A 377 -0.61 12.29 -7.75
C LEU A 377 -0.35 11.88 -9.22
N PRO A 378 0.42 12.62 -10.02
CA PRO A 378 0.71 12.20 -11.39
C PRO A 378 1.55 10.92 -11.45
N ILE A 379 2.47 10.72 -10.49
CA ILE A 379 3.31 9.51 -10.43
C ILE A 379 2.43 8.29 -10.12
N LEU A 380 1.63 8.33 -9.05
CA LEU A 380 0.76 7.20 -8.69
C LEU A 380 -0.25 6.89 -9.81
N ALA A 381 -0.83 7.91 -10.45
CA ALA A 381 -1.82 7.71 -11.51
C ALA A 381 -1.20 7.09 -12.76
N LEU A 382 -0.01 7.56 -13.15
CA LEU A 382 0.75 7.00 -14.26
C LEU A 382 1.15 5.55 -13.96
N THR A 383 1.73 5.31 -12.79
CA THR A 383 2.19 3.97 -12.39
C THR A 383 1.03 2.98 -12.34
N ALA A 384 -0.10 3.35 -11.74
CA ALA A 384 -1.29 2.48 -11.67
C ALA A 384 -1.82 2.15 -13.06
N TYR A 385 -1.92 3.14 -13.95
CA TYR A 385 -2.43 2.93 -15.30
C TYR A 385 -1.47 2.13 -16.18
N VAL A 386 -0.18 2.43 -16.14
CA VAL A 386 0.84 1.68 -16.89
C VAL A 386 0.91 0.24 -16.38
N ALA A 387 0.96 0.03 -15.06
CA ALA A 387 1.00 -1.31 -14.49
C ALA A 387 -0.24 -2.13 -14.91
N ALA A 388 -1.44 -1.56 -14.78
CA ALA A 388 -2.67 -2.25 -15.15
C ALA A 388 -2.76 -2.54 -16.67
N THR A 389 -2.47 -1.54 -17.52
CA THR A 389 -2.61 -1.71 -18.97
C THR A 389 -1.51 -2.58 -19.56
N VAL A 390 -0.26 -2.41 -19.15
CA VAL A 390 0.88 -3.19 -19.67
C VAL A 390 0.76 -4.65 -19.27
N SER A 391 0.46 -4.94 -18.00
CA SER A 391 0.25 -6.33 -17.54
C SER A 391 -0.86 -7.00 -18.36
N PHE A 392 -2.01 -6.34 -18.50
CA PHE A 392 -3.13 -6.88 -19.27
C PHE A 392 -2.80 -7.10 -20.75
N ARG A 393 -2.05 -6.18 -21.40
CA ARG A 393 -1.62 -6.35 -22.82
C ARG A 393 -0.71 -7.54 -23.03
N PHE A 394 0.13 -7.87 -22.05
CA PHE A 394 1.03 -9.01 -22.13
C PHE A 394 0.40 -10.31 -21.61
N GLY A 395 -0.90 -10.31 -21.31
CA GLY A 395 -1.62 -11.49 -20.81
C GLY A 395 -1.38 -11.80 -19.34
N PHE A 396 -0.72 -10.91 -18.61
CA PHE A 396 -0.61 -10.99 -17.15
C PHE A 396 -1.88 -10.45 -16.48
N ASP A 397 -2.11 -10.85 -15.24
CA ASP A 397 -3.25 -10.40 -14.47
C ASP A 397 -2.95 -9.04 -13.81
N PRO A 398 -3.64 -7.93 -14.17
CA PRO A 398 -3.39 -6.63 -13.57
C PRO A 398 -3.56 -6.60 -12.04
N ASP A 399 -4.35 -7.51 -11.46
CA ASP A 399 -4.51 -7.62 -10.01
C ASP A 399 -3.24 -8.16 -9.30
N ASN A 400 -2.37 -8.89 -10.02
CA ASN A 400 -1.11 -9.40 -9.48
C ASN A 400 0.03 -8.36 -9.52
N HIS A 401 -0.05 -7.38 -10.43
CA HIS A 401 1.04 -6.45 -10.74
C HIS A 401 0.76 -5.05 -10.21
N GLY A 402 -0.48 -4.57 -10.36
CA GLY A 402 -0.80 -3.17 -10.19
C GLY A 402 -0.50 -2.63 -8.79
N ILE A 403 -1.10 -3.22 -7.75
CA ILE A 403 -0.91 -2.75 -6.36
C ILE A 403 0.57 -2.86 -5.93
N PRO A 404 1.26 -4.01 -6.07
CA PRO A 404 2.66 -4.10 -5.69
C PRO A 404 3.60 -3.11 -6.40
N ILE A 405 3.40 -2.87 -7.71
CA ILE A 405 4.22 -1.90 -8.45
C ILE A 405 3.96 -0.50 -7.94
N VAL A 406 2.69 -0.15 -7.71
CA VAL A 406 2.32 1.19 -7.24
C VAL A 406 2.81 1.44 -5.83
N THR A 407 2.65 0.51 -4.90
CA THR A 407 3.14 0.67 -3.51
C THR A 407 4.64 0.85 -3.49
N ALA A 408 5.42 -0.05 -4.12
CA ALA A 408 6.87 0.06 -4.12
C ALA A 408 7.37 1.34 -4.80
N THR A 409 6.73 1.74 -5.90
CA THR A 409 7.06 3.01 -6.57
C THR A 409 6.78 4.20 -5.65
N MET A 410 5.65 4.20 -4.94
CA MET A 410 5.26 5.29 -4.04
C MET A 410 6.03 5.31 -2.73
N ASP A 411 6.54 4.17 -2.26
CA ASP A 411 7.38 4.11 -1.07
C ASP A 411 8.70 4.87 -1.31
N LEU A 412 9.29 4.73 -2.50
CA LEU A 412 10.47 5.51 -2.89
C LEU A 412 10.11 6.94 -3.32
N THR A 413 9.23 7.10 -4.31
CA THR A 413 8.95 8.41 -4.91
C THR A 413 8.13 9.32 -4.00
N GLY A 414 7.29 8.78 -3.12
CA GLY A 414 6.54 9.54 -2.14
C GLY A 414 7.44 10.28 -1.15
N VAL A 415 8.51 9.62 -0.67
CA VAL A 415 9.55 10.27 0.14
C VAL A 415 10.19 11.41 -0.62
N LEU A 416 10.58 11.17 -1.89
CA LEU A 416 11.20 12.18 -2.74
C LEU A 416 10.25 13.36 -3.01
N CYS A 417 8.95 13.11 -3.19
CA CYS A 417 7.95 14.16 -3.35
C CYS A 417 7.81 15.01 -2.08
N LEU A 418 7.84 14.39 -0.90
CA LEU A 418 7.80 15.10 0.38
C LEU A 418 9.06 15.95 0.58
N LEU A 419 10.24 15.40 0.31
CA LEU A 419 11.51 16.12 0.33
C LEU A 419 11.53 17.30 -0.65
N ALA A 420 11.03 17.10 -1.87
CA ALA A 420 10.91 18.16 -2.86
C ALA A 420 9.98 19.29 -2.38
N ALA A 421 8.89 18.95 -1.67
CA ALA A 421 7.98 19.95 -1.12
C ALA A 421 8.60 20.76 0.03
N VAL A 422 9.31 20.09 0.95
CA VAL A 422 10.04 20.75 2.05
C VAL A 422 11.09 21.71 1.51
N THR A 423 11.93 21.24 0.57
CA THR A 423 12.98 22.05 -0.04
C THR A 423 12.44 23.25 -0.82
N LEU A 424 11.36 23.09 -1.60
CA LEU A 424 10.73 24.19 -2.33
C LEU A 424 10.10 25.25 -1.44
N LEU A 425 9.60 24.85 -0.27
CA LEU A 425 9.04 25.78 0.71
C LEU A 425 10.12 26.37 1.63
N ALA A 426 11.39 26.02 1.42
CA ALA A 426 12.56 26.48 2.18
C ALA A 426 12.41 26.29 3.70
N ILE A 427 11.91 25.11 4.09
CA ILE A 427 11.71 24.69 5.48
C ILE A 427 12.84 23.76 5.91
#